data_AF-A0A2L2XK44-F1
#
_entry.id   AF-A0A2L2XK44-F1
#
_cell.length_a   1.000
_cell.length_b   1.000
_cell.length_c   1.000
_cell.angle_alpha   90.00
_cell.angle_beta   90.00
_cell.angle_gamma   90.00
#
_symmetry.space_group_name_H-M   'P 1'
#
loop_
_entity.id
_entity.type
_entity.pdbx_description
1 polymer ?
#
loop_
_entity_poly.entity_id
_entity_poly.type
_entity_poly.pdbx_seq_one_letter_code
_entity_poly.pdbx_strand_id
1 'polypeptide(L)' 'MTAIVQELLDTFDRLTDSERSDLLLEILKRTIHLDFPPLSDEDLVLNAEGIFLELDDSYRKNQSRSNSTSSGEYLFP' A
#
# COMPACT_ATOMS: atom_id res chain seq x y z
N MET A 1 -15.56 17.87 -4.47
CA MET A 1 -15.88 16.43 -4.56
C MET A 1 -17.28 16.29 -5.14
N THR A 2 -17.50 15.44 -6.14
CA THR A 2 -18.86 15.16 -6.64
C THR A 2 -19.49 14.01 -5.84
N ALA A 3 -20.81 13.92 -5.81
CA ALA A 3 -21.51 12.83 -5.10
C ALA A 3 -21.09 11.43 -5.58
N ILE A 4 -20.84 11.29 -6.89
CA ILE A 4 -20.37 10.04 -7.51
C ILE A 4 -18.97 9.66 -7.00
N VAL A 5 -18.08 10.63 -6.84
CA VAL A 5 -16.72 10.39 -6.32
C VAL A 5 -16.79 9.95 -4.86
N GLN A 6 -17.68 10.54 -4.06
CA GLN A 6 -17.85 10.15 -2.67
C GLN A 6 -18.38 8.72 -2.55
N GLU A 7 -19.41 8.36 -3.32
CA GLU A 7 -19.97 7.00 -3.33
C GLU A 7 -18.94 5.94 -3.76
N LEU A 8 -18.07 6.28 -4.72
CA LEU A 8 -16.97 5.42 -5.14
C LEU A 8 -15.97 5.18 -3.99
N LEU A 9 -15.59 6.23 -3.25
CA LEU A 9 -14.68 6.13 -2.12
C LEU A 9 -15.31 5.34 -0.97
N ASP A 10 -16.57 5.62 -0.63
CA ASP A 10 -17.30 4.89 0.42
C ASP A 10 -17.44 3.39 0.05
N THR A 11 -17.60 3.08 -1.24
CA THR A 11 -17.63 1.70 -1.73
C THR A 11 -16.24 1.06 -1.62
N PHE A 12 -15.19 1.76 -2.01
CA PHE A 12 -13.81 1.30 -1.90
C PHE A 12 -13.41 0.99 -0.45
N ASP A 13 -13.82 1.83 0.49
CA ASP A 13 -13.54 1.65 1.91
C ASP A 13 -14.24 0.41 2.50
N ARG A 14 -15.29 -0.09 1.85
CA ARG A 14 -16.00 -1.30 2.27
C ARG A 14 -15.47 -2.59 1.64
N LEU A 15 -14.57 -2.49 0.66
CA LEU A 15 -13.96 -3.65 -0.01
C LEU A 15 -12.92 -4.34 0.90
N THR A 16 -12.73 -5.64 0.69
CA THR A 16 -11.61 -6.39 1.28
C THR A 16 -10.28 -6.01 0.62
N ASP A 17 -9.15 -6.28 1.26
CA ASP A 17 -7.82 -5.92 0.73
C ASP A 17 -7.54 -6.50 -0.67
N SER A 18 -8.08 -7.69 -0.96
CA SER A 18 -7.99 -8.31 -2.29
C SER A 18 -8.79 -7.53 -3.32
N GLU A 19 -10.05 -7.23 -3.03
CA GLU A 19 -10.94 -6.48 -3.93
C GLU A 19 -10.47 -5.04 -4.15
N ARG A 20 -9.88 -4.41 -3.12
CA ARG A 20 -9.25 -3.09 -3.25
C ARG A 20 -8.09 -3.13 -4.23
N SER A 21 -7.23 -4.15 -4.12
CA SER A 21 -6.09 -4.31 -5.03
C SER A 21 -6.55 -4.51 -6.47
N ASP A 22 -7.59 -5.33 -6.68
CA ASP A 22 -8.18 -5.55 -8.01
C ASP A 22 -8.80 -4.26 -8.58
N LEU A 23 -9.54 -3.51 -7.76
CA LEU A 23 -10.13 -2.23 -8.17
C LEU A 23 -9.04 -1.21 -8.54
N LEU A 24 -8.00 -1.08 -7.72
CA LEU A 24 -6.88 -0.15 -7.98
C LEU A 24 -6.16 -0.50 -9.28
N LEU A 25 -5.95 -1.79 -9.55
CA LEU A 25 -5.35 -2.26 -10.81
C LEU A 25 -6.20 -1.86 -12.02
N GLU A 26 -7.52 -2.03 -11.96
CA GLU A 26 -8.41 -1.64 -13.05
C GLU A 26 -8.49 -0.12 -13.23
N ILE A 27 -8.43 0.65 -12.14
CA ILE A 27 -8.33 2.12 -12.21
C ILE A 27 -7.01 2.50 -12.88
N LEU A 28 -5.88 1.96 -12.42
CA LEU A 28 -4.55 2.21 -12.99
C LEU A 28 -4.50 1.92 -14.49
N LYS A 29 -5.02 0.77 -14.92
CA LYS A 29 -5.13 0.40 -16.34
C LYS A 29 -5.97 1.39 -17.14
N ARG A 30 -7.03 1.95 -16.57
CA ARG A 30 -7.85 2.96 -17.27
C ARG A 30 -7.20 4.34 -17.26
N THR A 31 -6.41 4.65 -16.23
CA THR A 31 -5.70 5.92 -16.10
C THR A 31 -4.55 6.07 -17.09
N ILE A 32 -4.02 4.99 -17.67
CA ILE A 32 -2.98 5.09 -18.74
C ILE A 32 -3.46 5.86 -19.97
N HIS A 33 -4.78 5.98 -20.15
CA HIS A 33 -5.40 6.72 -21.26
C HIS A 33 -5.71 8.17 -20.92
N LEU A 34 -5.48 8.60 -19.68
CA LEU A 34 -5.55 10.00 -19.30
C LEU A 34 -4.22 10.66 -19.63
N ASP A 35 -4.30 11.88 -20.20
CA ASP A 35 -3.12 12.72 -20.40
C ASP A 35 -2.60 13.20 -19.04
N PHE A 36 -1.75 12.39 -18.41
CA PHE A 36 -0.94 12.84 -17.30
C PHE A 36 0.25 13.63 -17.84
N PRO A 37 0.64 14.74 -17.18
CA PRO A 37 1.92 15.34 -17.47
C PRO A 37 3.02 14.26 -17.33
N PRO A 38 4.04 14.26 -18.20
CA PRO A 38 5.15 13.34 -18.04
C PRO A 38 5.74 13.53 -16.64
N LEU A 39 5.83 12.43 -15.89
CA LEU A 39 6.53 12.43 -14.61
C LEU A 39 7.99 12.76 -14.87
N SER A 40 8.56 13.68 -14.08
CA SER A 40 9.98 13.94 -14.14
C SER A 40 10.76 12.77 -13.54
N ASP A 41 12.02 12.60 -13.94
CA ASP A 41 12.89 11.58 -13.36
C ASP A 41 13.06 11.81 -11.85
N GLU A 42 13.08 13.08 -11.42
CA GLU A 42 13.13 13.48 -10.03
C GLU A 42 11.88 13.04 -9.25
N ASP A 43 10.68 13.20 -9.83
CA ASP A 43 9.43 12.73 -9.22
C ASP A 43 9.43 11.20 -9.08
N LEU A 44 9.95 10.47 -10.07
CA LEU A 44 10.05 9.02 -10.01
C LEU A 44 11.01 8.55 -8.91
N VAL A 45 12.17 9.21 -8.77
CA VAL A 45 13.15 8.91 -7.71
C VAL A 45 12.54 9.18 -6.33
N LEU A 46 11.89 10.32 -6.13
CA LEU A 46 11.25 10.66 -4.86
C LEU A 46 10.15 9.66 -4.47
N ASN A 47 9.31 9.26 -5.43
CA ASN A 47 8.28 8.25 -5.18
C ASN A 47 8.91 6.88 -4.82
N ALA A 48 9.98 6.48 -5.51
CA ALA A 48 10.67 5.24 -5.22
C ALA A 48 11.30 5.24 -3.82
N GLU A 49 11.97 6.33 -3.43
CA GLU A 49 12.57 6.48 -2.10
C GLU A 49 11.52 6.36 -0.98
N GLY A 50 10.36 6.99 -1.14
CA GLY A 50 9.24 6.86 -0.19
C GLY A 50 8.79 5.40 0.00
N ILE A 51 8.62 4.67 -1.10
CA ILE A 51 8.25 3.24 -1.07
C ILE A 51 9.33 2.40 -0.37
N PHE A 52 10.61 2.65 -0.67
CA PHE A 52 11.72 1.92 -0.05
C PHE A 52 11.77 2.15 1.48
N LEU A 53 11.55 3.39 1.94
CA LEU A 53 11.52 3.72 3.36
C LEU A 53 10.36 3.05 4.09
N GLU A 54 9.14 3.07 3.52
CA GLU A 54 7.97 2.40 4.10
C GLU A 54 8.14 0.89 4.20
N LEU A 55 8.75 0.28 3.18
CA LEU A 55 9.07 -1.14 3.17
C LEU A 55 10.09 -1.47 4.26
N ASP A 56 11.17 -0.71 4.38
CA ASP A 56 12.20 -0.93 5.41
C ASP A 56 11.61 -0.86 6.83
N ASP A 57 10.77 0.15 7.10
CA ASP A 57 10.06 0.28 8.37
C ASP A 57 9.13 -0.91 8.65
N SER A 58 8.43 -1.39 7.63
CA SER A 58 7.57 -2.57 7.72
C SER A 58 8.38 -3.85 8.00
N TYR A 59 9.52 -4.04 7.33
CA TYR A 59 10.44 -5.16 7.58
C TYR A 59 10.99 -5.14 9.01
N ARG A 60 11.47 -3.98 9.48
CA ARG A 60 11.99 -3.81 10.84
C ARG A 60 10.93 -4.09 11.90
N LYS A 61 9.69 -3.62 11.69
CA LYS A 61 8.55 -3.90 12.58
C LYS A 61 8.21 -5.39 12.63
N ASN A 62 8.27 -6.07 11.49
CA ASN A 62 8.02 -7.51 11.41
C ASN A 62 9.14 -8.34 12.07
N GLN A 63 10.41 -7.93 11.90
CA GLN A 63 11.56 -8.58 12.55
C GLN A 63 11.56 -8.41 14.07
N SER A 64 11.08 -7.27 14.57
CA SER A 64 10.91 -7.03 16.01
C SER A 64 9.81 -7.92 16.62
N ARG A 65 8.73 -8.19 15.87
CA ARG A 65 7.67 -9.14 16.29
C ARG A 65 8.17 -10.57 16.32
N SER A 66 8.91 -11.03 15.31
CA SER A 66 9.46 -12.40 15.30
C SER A 66 10.41 -12.67 16.47
N ASN A 67 11.22 -11.68 16.86
CA ASN A 67 12.17 -11.82 17.97
C ASN A 67 11.48 -11.84 19.35
N SER A 68 10.26 -11.30 19.45
CA SER A 68 9.45 -11.28 20.67
C SER A 68 8.69 -12.59 20.89
N THR A 69 8.25 -13.26 19.81
CA THR A 69 7.53 -14.55 19.88
C THR A 69 8.48 -15.73 20.18
N SER A 70 9.75 -15.65 19.77
CA SER A 70 10.73 -16.71 20.02
C SER A 70 11.23 -16.81 21.48
N SER A 71 10.95 -15.81 22.33
CA SER A 71 11.47 -15.77 23.70
C SER A 71 10.48 -16.30 24.77
N GLY A 72 9.27 -16.72 24.37
CA GLY A 72 8.19 -17.11 25.29
C GLY A 72 7.90 -18.62 25.41
N GLU A 73 8.50 -19.46 24.57
CA GLU A 73 8.25 -20.92 24.56
C GLU A 73 9.50 -21.72 24.97
N TYR A 74 9.96 -21.51 26.21
CA TYR A 74 10.74 -22.53 26.91
C TYR A 74 10.12 -22.76 28.29
N LEU A 75 8.98 -23.45 28.28
CA LEU A 75 8.38 -24.05 29.46
C LEU A 75 9.15 -25.35 29.76
N PHE A 76 10.02 -25.35 30.76
CA PHE A 76 10.53 -26.60 31.35
C PHE A 76 9.51 -27.11 32.39
N PRO A 77 9.16 -28.41 32.39
CA PRO A 77 8.62 -29.08 33.58
C PRO A 77 9.69 -29.25 34.68
#